data_AF-A0A968LNJ2-F1
#
_entry.id   AF-A0A968LNJ2-F1
#
_cell.length_a   1.000
_cell.length_b   1.000
_cell.length_c   1.000
_cell.angle_alpha   90.00
_cell.angle_beta   90.00
_cell.angle_gamma   90.00
#
_symmetry.space_group_name_H-M   'P 1'
#
loop_
_entity.id
_entity.type
_entity.pdbx_description
1 polymer ?
#
loop_
_entity_poly.entity_id
_entity_poly.type
_entity_poly.pdbx_seq_one_letter_code
_entity_poly.pdbx_strand_id
1 'polypeptide(L)'
;PTSAGALPSRTARPVAFYGPRHVERLELIGRLQDRGLRMRAIKELVDRIESGELQLNEWLGLEEQLQAAWVDDAPQVLTLAEITQLVGELRPGSLAELVRQGFIVAHGEGRYLVHSPGLLQVAGRLEKAGISLDVITGAWKIMQKHMQKAALELVGLFGERAGEGFGQGRSLESVAEAFKELKPLGLESVRLIFAREMEQALRKLVESGEATRIERSKRRRGRG
;
A
#
# COMPACT_ATOMS: atom_id res chain seq x y z
N PRO A 1 26.32 -53.37 58.32
CA PRO A 1 26.48 -53.37 56.84
C PRO A 1 25.10 -53.56 56.19
N THR A 2 24.57 -52.69 55.33
CA THR A 2 25.23 -51.94 54.26
C THR A 2 24.30 -50.77 53.89
N SER A 3 24.88 -49.60 53.64
CA SER A 3 24.21 -48.39 53.15
C SER A 3 23.73 -48.53 51.70
N ALA A 4 22.57 -47.94 51.37
CA ALA A 4 22.19 -47.36 50.06
C ALA A 4 20.71 -46.92 50.15
N GLY A 5 20.23 -45.74 49.74
CA GLY A 5 20.74 -44.52 49.11
C GLY A 5 19.51 -43.59 49.01
N ALA A 6 19.58 -42.35 49.53
CA ALA A 6 19.69 -41.12 48.75
C ALA A 6 18.56 -40.89 47.71
N LEU A 7 17.67 -39.94 48.03
CA LEU A 7 16.78 -39.18 47.12
C LEU A 7 17.56 -38.51 45.97
N PRO A 8 16.91 -37.91 44.94
CA PRO A 8 15.58 -38.11 44.34
C PRO A 8 15.68 -38.23 42.80
N SER A 9 14.57 -38.25 42.05
CA SER A 9 14.25 -37.13 41.14
C SER A 9 13.28 -37.45 40.01
N ARG A 10 12.41 -36.45 39.80
CA ARG A 10 11.93 -35.91 38.53
C ARG A 10 11.41 -36.93 37.53
N THR A 11 10.09 -36.91 37.38
CA THR A 11 9.43 -37.06 36.08
C THR A 11 10.06 -36.06 35.09
N ALA A 12 11.16 -36.46 34.46
CA ALA A 12 11.63 -35.81 33.26
C ALA A 12 10.54 -36.01 32.21
N ARG A 13 9.80 -34.94 31.89
CA ARG A 13 9.14 -34.85 30.58
C ARG A 13 10.21 -35.22 29.54
N PRO A 14 9.89 -36.01 28.50
CA PRO A 14 10.82 -36.21 27.41
C PRO A 14 11.18 -34.83 26.88
N VAL A 15 12.44 -34.43 27.06
CA VAL A 15 13.00 -33.28 26.38
C VAL A 15 12.95 -33.69 24.91
N ALA A 16 12.06 -33.09 24.13
CA ALA A 16 12.00 -33.35 22.70
C ALA A 16 13.40 -33.05 22.14
N PHE A 17 14.10 -34.08 21.70
CA PHE A 17 15.39 -33.91 21.04
C PHE A 17 15.12 -33.21 19.71
N TYR A 18 15.48 -31.94 19.64
CA TYR A 18 15.41 -31.14 18.42
C TYR A 18 16.52 -31.59 17.47
N GLY A 19 16.16 -32.40 16.47
CA GLY A 19 17.08 -32.76 15.39
C GLY A 19 17.32 -31.59 14.43
N PRO A 20 18.31 -31.69 13.53
CA PRO A 20 18.65 -30.63 12.55
C PRO A 20 17.46 -30.10 11.74
N ARG A 21 16.56 -31.00 11.32
CA ARG A 21 15.30 -30.62 10.63
C ARG A 21 14.38 -29.74 11.46
N HIS A 22 14.39 -29.89 12.78
CA HIS A 22 13.58 -29.06 13.66
C HIS A 22 14.16 -27.66 13.81
N VAL A 23 15.49 -27.53 13.79
CA VAL A 23 16.17 -26.22 13.81
C VAL A 23 15.88 -25.47 12.51
N GLU A 24 16.04 -26.12 11.35
CA GLU A 24 15.71 -25.55 10.03
C GLU A 24 14.24 -25.08 9.96
N ARG A 25 13.32 -25.85 10.55
CA ARG A 25 11.90 -25.50 10.65
C ARG A 25 11.65 -24.28 11.52
N LEU A 26 12.29 -24.20 12.69
CA LEU A 26 12.16 -23.03 13.58
C LEU A 26 12.77 -21.77 12.95
N GLU A 27 13.88 -21.89 12.23
CA GLU A 27 14.49 -20.79 11.47
C GLU A 27 13.58 -20.32 10.33
N LEU A 28 12.94 -21.24 9.61
CA LEU A 28 11.93 -20.90 8.60
C LEU A 28 10.73 -20.17 9.22
N ILE A 29 10.18 -20.69 10.33
CA ILE A 29 9.07 -20.06 11.04
C ILE A 29 9.44 -18.64 11.50
N GLY A 30 10.63 -18.46 12.08
CA GLY A 30 11.13 -17.14 12.51
C GLY A 30 11.19 -16.15 11.34
N ARG A 31 11.80 -16.57 10.22
CA ARG A 31 11.87 -15.73 9.00
C ARG A 31 10.50 -15.33 8.45
N LEU A 32 9.48 -16.19 8.57
CA LEU A 32 8.12 -15.91 8.13
C LEU A 32 7.35 -15.02 9.13
N GLN A 33 7.66 -15.11 10.43
CA GLN A 33 7.12 -14.21 11.45
C GLN A 33 7.66 -12.79 11.29
N ASP A 34 8.95 -12.63 11.02
CA ASP A 34 9.59 -11.32 10.78
C ASP A 34 8.99 -10.61 9.56
N ARG A 35 8.43 -11.37 8.62
CA ARG A 35 7.68 -10.91 7.45
C ARG A 35 6.20 -10.57 7.74
N GLY A 36 5.75 -10.71 8.98
CA GLY A 36 4.41 -10.34 9.43
C GLY A 36 3.31 -11.35 9.08
N LEU A 37 3.66 -12.57 8.67
CA LEU A 37 2.65 -13.59 8.38
C LEU A 37 1.93 -14.03 9.66
N ARG A 38 0.62 -14.24 9.58
CA ARG A 38 -0.16 -14.79 10.69
C ARG A 38 0.20 -16.26 10.91
N MET A 39 0.24 -16.70 12.16
CA MET A 39 0.63 -18.07 12.55
C MET A 39 -0.11 -19.18 11.78
N ARG A 40 -1.40 -18.98 11.47
CA ARG A 40 -2.17 -19.93 10.66
C ARG A 40 -1.62 -20.08 9.23
N ALA A 41 -1.27 -18.96 8.59
CA ALA A 41 -0.68 -18.95 7.26
C ALA A 41 0.75 -19.53 7.27
N ILE A 42 1.52 -19.23 8.32
CA ILE A 42 2.87 -19.80 8.51
C ILE A 42 2.78 -21.33 8.58
N LYS A 43 1.85 -21.88 9.39
CA LYS A 43 1.69 -23.33 9.51
C LYS A 43 1.36 -23.97 8.16
N GLU A 44 0.39 -23.43 7.44
CA GLU A 44 -0.03 -23.94 6.13
C GLU A 44 1.11 -23.89 5.11
N LEU A 45 1.87 -22.79 5.10
CA LEU A 45 3.03 -22.64 4.22
C LEU A 45 4.13 -23.65 4.53
N VAL A 46 4.47 -23.81 5.82
CA VAL A 46 5.47 -24.79 6.26
C VAL A 46 5.04 -26.21 5.91
N ASP A 47 3.78 -26.57 6.15
CA ASP A 47 3.25 -27.90 5.86
C ASP A 47 3.35 -28.22 4.35
N ARG A 48 3.05 -27.24 3.47
CA ARG A 48 3.16 -27.39 2.00
C ARG A 48 4.60 -27.46 1.49
N ILE A 49 5.53 -26.77 2.15
CA ILE A 49 6.97 -26.86 1.83
C ILE A 49 7.50 -28.23 2.26
N GLU A 50 7.14 -28.69 3.46
CA GLU A 50 7.54 -30.01 3.97
C GLU A 50 6.95 -31.16 3.14
N SER A 51 5.74 -31.00 2.58
CA SER A 51 5.14 -31.99 1.68
C SER A 51 5.69 -31.96 0.25
N GLY A 52 6.52 -30.97 -0.10
CA GLY A 52 7.06 -30.78 -1.45
C GLY A 52 6.06 -30.19 -2.46
N GLU A 53 4.87 -29.80 -2.01
CA GLU A 53 3.86 -29.10 -2.83
C GLU A 53 4.27 -27.66 -3.16
N LEU A 54 5.21 -27.09 -2.41
CA LEU A 54 5.65 -25.71 -2.57
C LEU A 54 7.16 -25.57 -2.42
N GLN A 55 7.78 -24.87 -3.36
CA GLN A 55 9.19 -24.51 -3.27
C GLN A 55 9.35 -23.18 -2.53
N LEU A 56 10.21 -23.15 -1.50
CA LEU A 56 10.41 -21.97 -0.65
C LEU A 56 10.95 -20.76 -1.44
N ASN A 57 11.86 -20.98 -2.37
CA ASN A 57 12.42 -19.92 -3.22
C ASN A 57 11.37 -19.30 -4.15
N GLU A 58 10.48 -20.10 -4.73
CA GLU A 58 9.37 -19.61 -5.54
C GLU A 58 8.40 -18.75 -4.72
N TRP A 59 8.10 -19.18 -3.48
CA TRP A 59 7.28 -18.40 -2.57
C TRP A 59 7.93 -17.08 -2.16
N LEU A 60 9.22 -17.09 -1.79
CA LEU A 60 9.96 -15.87 -1.44
C LEU A 60 10.05 -14.90 -2.62
N GLY A 61 10.26 -15.41 -3.83
CA GLY A 61 10.26 -14.58 -5.04
C GLY A 61 8.90 -13.91 -5.28
N LEU A 62 7.80 -14.63 -5.08
CA LEU A 62 6.46 -14.05 -5.16
C LEU A 62 6.23 -13.01 -4.05
N GLU A 63 6.62 -13.31 -2.81
CA GLU A 63 6.48 -12.39 -1.67
C GLU A 63 7.21 -11.06 -1.93
N GLU A 64 8.46 -11.12 -2.38
CA GLU A 64 9.25 -9.93 -2.72
C GLU A 64 8.55 -9.09 -3.79
N GLN A 65 8.00 -9.74 -4.84
CA GLN A 65 7.23 -9.04 -5.86
C GLN A 65 5.94 -8.42 -5.31
N LEU A 66 5.23 -9.10 -4.40
CA LEU A 66 4.00 -8.59 -3.80
C LEU A 66 4.26 -7.42 -2.84
N GLN A 67 5.39 -7.41 -2.14
CA GLN A 67 5.77 -6.35 -1.20
C GLN A 67 6.45 -5.15 -1.86
N ALA A 68 7.04 -5.33 -3.04
CA ALA A 68 7.71 -4.24 -3.75
C ALA A 68 6.73 -3.10 -4.08
N ALA A 69 7.16 -1.87 -3.83
CA ALA A 69 6.35 -0.67 -4.05
C ALA A 69 5.87 -0.56 -5.51
N TRP A 70 4.65 -0.06 -5.70
CA TRP A 70 4.08 0.20 -7.03
C TRP A 70 4.59 1.53 -7.60
N VAL A 71 4.89 2.49 -6.73
CA VAL A 71 5.44 3.81 -7.07
C VAL A 71 6.49 4.19 -6.03
N ASP A 72 7.56 4.85 -6.45
CA ASP A 72 8.54 5.46 -5.55
C ASP A 72 7.98 6.76 -4.95
N ASP A 73 7.17 6.61 -3.90
CA ASP A 73 6.50 7.71 -3.20
C ASP A 73 6.44 7.43 -1.69
N ALA A 74 7.55 6.92 -1.15
CA ALA A 74 7.66 6.59 0.26
C ALA A 74 7.55 7.85 1.14
N PRO A 75 7.00 7.74 2.37
CA PRO A 75 6.98 8.86 3.30
C PRO A 75 8.38 9.42 3.59
N GLN A 76 8.51 10.74 3.63
CA GLN A 76 9.76 11.43 3.89
C GLN A 76 9.61 12.45 5.01
N VAL A 77 10.63 12.58 5.86
CA VAL A 77 10.72 13.67 6.84
C VAL A 77 11.49 14.80 6.20
N LEU A 78 10.81 15.91 5.94
CA LEU A 78 11.35 17.07 5.24
C LEU A 78 11.35 18.31 6.13
N THR A 79 12.35 19.16 5.96
CA THR A 79 12.40 20.52 6.49
C THR A 79 11.45 21.44 5.73
N LEU A 80 11.15 22.61 6.29
CA LEU A 80 10.37 23.64 5.60
C LEU A 80 11.01 24.06 4.26
N ALA A 81 12.35 24.11 4.20
CA ALA A 81 13.08 24.47 2.99
C ALA A 81 12.87 23.43 1.88
N GLU A 82 12.98 22.14 2.20
CA GLU A 82 12.75 21.03 1.26
C GLU A 82 11.30 20.97 0.79
N ILE A 83 10.34 21.21 1.68
CA ILE A 83 8.92 21.31 1.30
C ILE A 83 8.70 22.46 0.33
N THR A 84 9.32 23.62 0.59
CA THR A 84 9.23 24.80 -0.30
C THR A 84 9.88 24.51 -1.65
N GLN A 85 10.97 23.75 -1.71
CA GLN A 85 11.54 23.29 -2.98
C GLN A 85 10.59 22.35 -3.74
N LEU A 86 9.88 21.48 -3.00
CA LEU A 86 8.97 20.48 -3.56
C LEU A 86 7.70 21.10 -4.17
N VAL A 87 7.07 22.04 -3.47
CA VAL A 87 5.78 22.64 -3.91
C VAL A 87 5.94 24.04 -4.52
N GLY A 88 7.11 24.64 -4.39
CA GLY A 88 7.41 26.05 -4.67
C GLY A 88 7.06 26.96 -3.49
N GLU A 89 7.17 28.28 -3.72
CA GLU A 89 6.92 29.27 -2.68
C GLU A 89 5.55 29.12 -2.03
N LEU A 90 5.55 28.96 -0.71
CA LEU A 90 4.35 28.88 0.11
C LEU A 90 3.87 30.30 0.43
N ARG A 91 2.57 30.54 0.26
CA ARG A 91 1.96 31.80 0.72
C ARG A 91 1.94 31.83 2.25
N PRO A 92 1.88 33.03 2.87
CA PRO A 92 1.65 33.13 4.31
C PRO A 92 0.42 32.30 4.73
N GLY A 93 0.62 31.39 5.69
CA GLY A 93 -0.43 30.50 6.19
C GLY A 93 -0.63 29.19 5.39
N SER A 94 -0.05 29.02 4.20
CA SER A 94 -0.16 27.77 3.43
C SER A 94 0.41 26.57 4.20
N LEU A 95 1.51 26.74 4.94
CA LEU A 95 2.08 25.67 5.77
C LEU A 95 1.09 25.18 6.83
N ALA A 96 0.42 26.11 7.52
CA ALA A 96 -0.57 25.76 8.53
C ALA A 96 -1.79 25.07 7.89
N GLU A 97 -2.18 25.47 6.68
CA GLU A 97 -3.24 24.80 5.92
C GLU A 97 -2.82 23.38 5.48
N LEU A 98 -1.59 23.20 5.01
CA LEU A 98 -1.05 21.88 4.66
C LEU A 98 -1.07 20.93 5.87
N VAL A 99 -0.71 21.43 7.06
CA VAL A 99 -0.83 20.67 8.32
C VAL A 99 -2.28 20.35 8.65
N ARG A 100 -3.17 21.36 8.61
CA ARG A 100 -4.60 21.18 8.92
C ARG A 100 -5.28 20.15 8.02
N GLN A 101 -4.94 20.16 6.73
CA GLN A 101 -5.49 19.24 5.74
C GLN A 101 -4.80 17.86 5.75
N GLY A 102 -3.72 17.70 6.51
CA GLY A 102 -3.01 16.44 6.70
C GLY A 102 -2.01 16.08 5.61
N PHE A 103 -1.63 17.03 4.75
CA PHE A 103 -0.57 16.82 3.74
C PHE A 103 0.78 16.57 4.38
N ILE A 104 1.03 17.25 5.49
CA ILE A 104 2.25 17.17 6.27
C ILE A 104 1.89 17.10 7.75
N VAL A 105 2.69 16.38 8.54
CA VAL A 105 2.51 16.25 9.99
C VAL A 105 3.76 16.74 10.69
N ALA A 106 3.63 17.57 11.72
CA ALA A 106 4.79 18.04 12.47
C ALA A 106 5.59 16.86 13.05
N HIS A 107 6.91 16.87 12.85
CA HIS A 107 7.83 15.79 13.21
C HIS A 107 9.03 16.33 14.02
N GLY A 108 8.75 17.18 15.01
CA GLY A 108 9.78 17.81 15.85
C GLY A 108 10.70 18.79 15.09
N GLU A 109 11.39 19.67 15.81
CA GLU A 109 12.51 20.49 15.30
C GLU A 109 12.30 21.16 13.91
N GLY A 110 11.10 21.69 13.62
CA GLY A 110 10.82 22.33 12.32
C GLY A 110 10.82 21.38 11.11
N ARG A 111 10.71 20.07 11.36
CA ARG A 111 10.57 19.02 10.35
C ARG A 111 9.13 18.54 10.27
N TYR A 112 8.79 17.97 9.13
CA TYR A 112 7.46 17.47 8.85
C TYR A 112 7.53 16.13 8.15
N LEU A 113 6.73 15.18 8.63
CA LEU A 113 6.45 13.94 7.93
C LEU A 113 5.50 14.23 6.77
N VAL A 114 5.96 13.96 5.56
CA VAL A 114 5.20 14.00 4.31
C VAL A 114 4.88 12.57 3.92
N HIS A 115 3.61 12.18 3.98
CA HIS A 115 3.20 10.80 3.68
C HIS A 115 3.37 10.43 2.21
N SER A 116 3.24 11.42 1.33
CA SER A 116 3.38 11.26 -0.12
C SER A 116 3.97 12.54 -0.71
N PRO A 117 5.29 12.57 -0.96
CA PRO A 117 5.95 13.67 -1.64
C PRO A 117 5.31 13.98 -3.01
N GLY A 118 4.91 12.95 -3.77
CA GLY A 118 4.27 13.08 -5.07
C GLY A 118 2.90 13.78 -4.99
N LEU A 119 2.04 13.39 -4.05
CA LEU A 119 0.75 14.06 -3.86
C LEU A 119 0.93 15.49 -3.33
N LEU A 120 1.93 15.73 -2.47
CA LEU A 120 2.25 17.08 -2.01
C LEU A 120 2.67 18.00 -3.18
N GLN A 121 3.50 17.51 -4.11
CA GLN A 121 3.83 18.24 -5.35
C GLN A 121 2.57 18.56 -6.17
N VAL A 122 1.67 17.58 -6.34
CA VAL A 122 0.40 17.77 -7.06
C VAL A 122 -0.47 18.81 -6.36
N ALA A 123 -0.56 18.80 -5.03
CA ALA A 123 -1.26 19.81 -4.23
C ALA A 123 -0.75 21.21 -4.56
N GLY A 124 0.58 21.41 -4.52
CA GLY A 124 1.19 22.70 -4.81
C GLY A 124 0.88 23.22 -6.22
N ARG A 125 0.86 22.34 -7.22
CA ARG A 125 0.49 22.70 -8.60
C ARG A 125 -0.98 23.08 -8.73
N LEU A 126 -1.88 22.34 -8.07
CA LEU A 126 -3.32 22.63 -8.07
C LEU A 126 -3.64 23.92 -7.30
N GLU A 127 -2.93 24.20 -6.19
CA GLU A 127 -3.06 25.46 -5.46
C GLU A 127 -2.65 26.66 -6.34
N LYS A 128 -1.53 26.54 -7.08
CA LYS A 128 -1.10 27.55 -8.05
C LYS A 128 -2.10 27.74 -9.20
N ALA A 129 -2.85 26.71 -9.56
CA ALA A 129 -3.95 26.78 -10.52
C ALA A 129 -5.26 27.36 -9.93
N GLY A 130 -5.26 27.78 -8.66
CA GLY A 130 -6.40 28.41 -8.01
C GLY A 130 -7.38 27.44 -7.34
N ILE A 131 -7.01 26.17 -7.16
CA ILE A 131 -7.83 25.17 -6.48
C ILE A 131 -7.46 25.14 -5.00
N SER A 132 -8.42 25.36 -4.10
CA SER A 132 -8.15 25.40 -2.67
C SER A 132 -7.76 24.02 -2.12
N LEU A 133 -6.90 23.99 -1.09
CA LEU A 133 -6.47 22.75 -0.44
C LEU A 133 -7.65 21.92 0.11
N ASP A 134 -8.74 22.56 0.53
CA ASP A 134 -9.98 21.87 0.93
C ASP A 134 -10.61 21.08 -0.25
N VAL A 135 -10.72 21.70 -1.43
CA VAL A 135 -11.24 21.03 -2.64
C VAL A 135 -10.32 19.89 -3.06
N ILE A 136 -9.01 20.09 -3.01
CA ILE A 136 -8.04 19.07 -3.39
C ILE A 136 -8.12 17.88 -2.40
N THR A 137 -8.20 18.15 -1.10
CA THR A 137 -8.39 17.12 -0.05
C THR A 137 -9.70 16.37 -0.22
N GLY A 138 -10.78 17.06 -0.57
CA GLY A 138 -12.06 16.45 -0.90
C GLY A 138 -11.95 15.50 -2.10
N ALA A 139 -11.31 15.94 -3.18
CA ALA A 139 -11.06 15.11 -4.37
C ALA A 139 -10.23 13.86 -4.03
N TRP A 140 -9.17 14.01 -3.22
CA TRP A 140 -8.35 12.88 -2.78
C TRP A 140 -9.12 11.88 -1.94
N LYS A 141 -9.96 12.31 -1.00
CA LYS A 141 -10.79 11.40 -0.20
C LYS A 141 -11.75 10.59 -1.08
N ILE A 142 -12.34 11.23 -2.09
CA ILE A 142 -13.19 10.55 -3.08
C ILE A 142 -12.37 9.50 -3.83
N MET A 143 -11.23 9.90 -4.42
CA MET A 143 -10.37 8.97 -5.16
C MET A 143 -9.90 7.81 -4.28
N GLN A 144 -9.39 8.08 -3.09
CA GLN A 144 -8.88 7.05 -2.16
C GLN A 144 -9.95 6.02 -1.81
N LYS A 145 -11.18 6.47 -1.50
CA LYS A 145 -12.30 5.57 -1.21
C LYS A 145 -12.59 4.62 -2.37
N HIS A 146 -12.67 5.14 -3.59
CA HIS A 146 -12.99 4.33 -4.77
C HIS A 146 -11.82 3.43 -5.19
N MET A 147 -10.58 3.93 -5.14
CA MET A 147 -9.39 3.17 -5.48
C MET A 147 -9.10 2.05 -4.47
N GLN A 148 -9.36 2.26 -3.18
CA GLN A 148 -9.26 1.20 -2.18
C GLN A 148 -10.21 0.04 -2.50
N LYS A 149 -11.46 0.35 -2.84
CA LYS A 149 -12.45 -0.67 -3.22
C LYS A 149 -12.02 -1.41 -4.49
N ALA A 150 -11.62 -0.67 -5.53
CA ALA A 150 -11.17 -1.25 -6.79
C ALA A 150 -9.94 -2.14 -6.61
N ALA A 151 -8.97 -1.72 -5.79
CA ALA A 151 -7.77 -2.50 -5.49
C ALA A 151 -8.13 -3.84 -4.82
N LEU A 152 -9.05 -3.84 -3.85
CA LEU A 152 -9.49 -5.08 -3.19
C LEU A 152 -10.20 -6.02 -4.18
N GLU A 153 -11.06 -5.49 -5.04
CA GLU A 153 -11.75 -6.28 -6.07
C GLU A 153 -10.78 -6.87 -7.10
N LEU A 154 -9.77 -6.09 -7.53
CA LEU A 154 -8.73 -6.54 -8.44
C LEU A 154 -7.83 -7.62 -7.82
N VAL A 155 -7.43 -7.46 -6.56
CA VAL A 155 -6.67 -8.49 -5.84
C VAL A 155 -7.47 -9.78 -5.74
N GLY A 156 -8.78 -9.70 -5.47
CA GLY A 156 -9.67 -10.85 -5.49
C GLY A 156 -9.71 -11.53 -6.87
N LEU A 157 -9.95 -10.74 -7.92
CA LEU A 157 -10.00 -11.23 -9.31
C LEU A 157 -8.69 -11.92 -9.74
N PHE A 158 -7.54 -11.30 -9.47
CA PHE A 158 -6.24 -11.88 -9.84
C PHE A 158 -5.93 -13.12 -9.01
N GLY A 159 -6.30 -13.15 -7.73
CA GLY A 159 -6.18 -14.33 -6.88
C GLY A 159 -7.02 -15.51 -7.38
N GLU A 160 -8.28 -15.28 -7.77
CA GLU A 160 -9.17 -16.30 -8.34
C GLU A 160 -8.67 -16.84 -9.69
N ARG A 161 -7.90 -16.05 -10.43
CA ARG A 161 -7.38 -16.39 -11.78
C ARG A 161 -5.90 -16.73 -11.78
N ALA A 162 -5.29 -16.88 -10.61
CA ALA A 162 -3.87 -17.23 -10.49
C ALA A 162 -3.59 -18.59 -11.16
N GLY A 163 -2.69 -18.60 -12.14
CA GLY A 163 -2.39 -19.77 -12.96
C GLY A 163 -3.44 -20.11 -14.03
N GLU A 164 -4.55 -19.37 -14.08
CA GLU A 164 -5.65 -19.49 -15.05
C GLU A 164 -6.05 -18.10 -15.59
N GLY A 165 -5.19 -17.52 -16.43
CA GLY A 165 -5.40 -16.19 -17.03
C GLY A 165 -4.68 -15.06 -16.30
N PHE A 166 -4.09 -15.32 -15.13
CA PHE A 166 -3.12 -14.43 -14.46
C PHE A 166 -1.84 -15.21 -14.12
N GLY A 167 -0.77 -14.95 -14.89
CA GLY A 167 0.43 -15.81 -14.94
C GLY A 167 0.26 -16.97 -15.93
N GLN A 168 1.20 -17.16 -16.86
CA GLN A 168 1.17 -18.30 -17.77
C GLN A 168 1.74 -19.55 -17.07
N GLY A 169 0.86 -20.44 -16.62
CA GLY A 169 1.24 -21.68 -15.92
C GLY A 169 0.91 -21.64 -14.42
N ARG A 170 0.85 -22.83 -13.80
CA ARG A 170 0.43 -23.01 -12.39
C ARG A 170 1.57 -22.80 -11.38
N SER A 171 2.71 -22.24 -11.78
CA SER A 171 3.83 -21.95 -10.86
C SER A 171 3.69 -20.58 -10.22
N LEU A 172 4.25 -20.42 -9.02
CA LEU A 172 4.29 -19.11 -8.35
C LEU A 172 5.21 -18.12 -9.08
N GLU A 173 6.25 -18.61 -9.75
CA GLU A 173 7.14 -17.79 -10.57
C GLU A 173 6.38 -17.10 -11.71
N SER A 174 5.51 -17.83 -12.41
CA SER A 174 4.67 -17.26 -13.48
C SER A 174 3.72 -16.17 -12.96
N VAL A 175 3.21 -16.33 -11.73
CA VAL A 175 2.38 -15.32 -11.08
C VAL A 175 3.21 -14.10 -10.67
N ALA A 176 4.43 -14.31 -10.17
CA ALA A 176 5.34 -13.24 -9.78
C ALA A 176 5.75 -12.37 -10.98
N GLU A 177 6.10 -12.99 -12.12
CA GLU A 177 6.41 -12.25 -13.36
C GLU A 177 5.17 -11.52 -13.91
N ALA A 178 3.97 -12.12 -13.84
CA ALA A 178 2.74 -11.42 -14.20
C ALA A 178 2.50 -10.18 -13.32
N PHE A 179 2.78 -10.24 -12.02
CA PHE A 179 2.71 -9.07 -11.14
C PHE A 179 3.71 -7.98 -11.53
N LYS A 180 4.93 -8.36 -11.87
CA LYS A 180 5.99 -7.44 -12.29
C LYS A 180 5.61 -6.68 -13.57
N GLU A 181 4.98 -7.34 -14.54
CA GLU A 181 4.42 -6.70 -15.73
C GLU A 181 3.16 -5.86 -15.40
N LEU A 182 2.30 -6.37 -14.52
CA LEU A 182 1.06 -5.71 -14.13
C LEU A 182 1.32 -4.36 -13.45
N LYS A 183 2.36 -4.21 -12.63
CA LYS A 183 2.62 -2.97 -11.89
C LYS A 183 2.66 -1.71 -12.79
N PRO A 184 3.55 -1.59 -13.78
CA PRO A 184 3.59 -0.41 -14.64
C PRO A 184 2.34 -0.30 -15.54
N LEU A 185 1.88 -1.41 -16.13
CA LEU A 185 0.75 -1.41 -17.07
C LEU A 185 -0.60 -1.13 -16.39
N GLY A 186 -0.75 -1.57 -15.15
CA GLY A 186 -1.93 -1.33 -14.32
C GLY A 186 -2.06 0.14 -13.96
N LEU A 187 -0.95 0.78 -13.57
CA LEU A 187 -0.92 2.22 -13.30
C LEU A 187 -1.24 3.05 -14.56
N GLU A 188 -0.70 2.66 -15.72
CA GLU A 188 -1.05 3.28 -17.00
C GLU A 188 -2.54 3.09 -17.33
N SER A 189 -3.07 1.88 -17.13
CA SER A 189 -4.48 1.56 -17.35
C SER A 189 -5.40 2.42 -16.48
N VAL A 190 -5.07 2.60 -15.20
CA VAL A 190 -5.82 3.48 -14.29
C VAL A 190 -5.85 4.91 -14.80
N ARG A 191 -4.71 5.44 -15.28
CA ARG A 191 -4.64 6.79 -15.86
C ARG A 191 -5.55 6.92 -17.10
N LEU A 192 -5.52 5.95 -18.00
CA LEU A 192 -6.33 5.96 -19.22
C LEU A 192 -7.83 5.84 -18.92
N ILE A 193 -8.21 4.92 -18.04
CA ILE A 193 -9.60 4.73 -17.62
C ILE A 193 -10.11 6.00 -16.92
N PHE A 194 -9.34 6.56 -15.98
CA PHE A 194 -9.72 7.78 -15.29
C PHE A 194 -9.94 8.95 -16.25
N ALA A 195 -9.03 9.16 -17.22
CA ALA A 195 -9.18 10.20 -18.23
C ALA A 195 -10.48 10.04 -19.02
N ARG A 196 -10.76 8.83 -19.51
CA ARG A 196 -11.99 8.52 -20.26
C ARG A 196 -13.26 8.77 -19.44
N GLU A 197 -13.29 8.30 -18.20
CA GLU A 197 -14.47 8.46 -17.33
C GLU A 197 -14.70 9.93 -16.96
N MET A 198 -13.63 10.70 -16.73
CA MET A 198 -13.71 12.13 -16.48
C MET A 198 -14.24 12.89 -17.71
N GLU A 199 -13.75 12.59 -18.91
CA GLU A 199 -14.25 13.18 -20.16
C GLU A 199 -15.73 12.90 -20.36
N GLN A 200 -16.16 11.67 -20.10
CA GLN A 200 -17.56 11.29 -20.22
C GLN A 200 -18.44 12.01 -19.18
N ALA A 201 -17.98 12.11 -17.93
CA ALA A 201 -18.71 12.80 -16.87
C ALA A 201 -18.86 14.31 -17.18
N LEU A 202 -17.78 14.96 -17.63
CA LEU A 202 -17.80 16.37 -18.01
C LEU A 202 -18.69 16.64 -19.22
N ARG A 203 -18.67 15.75 -20.22
CA ARG A 203 -19.56 15.84 -21.38
C ARG A 203 -21.04 15.81 -20.95
N LYS A 204 -21.43 14.85 -20.10
CA LYS A 204 -22.80 14.76 -19.57
C LYS A 204 -23.20 16.00 -18.77
N LEU A 205 -22.27 16.60 -18.02
CA LEU A 205 -22.52 17.85 -17.29
C LEU A 205 -22.83 19.02 -18.23
N VAL A 206 -22.15 19.10 -19.37
CA VAL A 206 -22.40 20.13 -20.39
C VAL A 206 -23.73 19.87 -21.11
N GLU A 207 -23.97 18.63 -21.55
CA GLU A 207 -25.19 18.23 -22.27
C GLU A 207 -26.46 18.42 -21.43
N SER A 208 -26.39 18.20 -20.11
CA SER A 208 -27.52 18.39 -19.19
C SER A 208 -27.87 19.87 -18.92
N GLY A 209 -27.06 20.83 -19.40
CA GLY A 209 -27.24 22.26 -19.14
C GLY A 209 -26.93 22.69 -17.71
N GLU A 210 -26.42 21.78 -16.87
CA GLU A 210 -26.05 22.04 -15.48
C GLU A 210 -24.81 22.94 -15.38
N ALA A 211 -23.91 22.87 -16.35
CA ALA A 211 -22.80 23.81 -16.52
C ALA A 211 -23.28 25.28 -16.55
N THR A 212 -24.37 25.57 -17.26
CA THR A 212 -24.96 26.91 -17.34
C THR A 212 -25.59 27.35 -16.03
N ARG A 213 -26.06 26.42 -15.19
CA ARG A 213 -26.59 26.72 -13.84
C ARG A 213 -25.46 27.10 -12.87
N ILE A 214 -24.30 26.45 -12.98
CA ILE A 214 -23.10 26.78 -12.18
C ILE A 214 -22.66 28.23 -12.47
N GLU A 215 -22.65 28.65 -13.75
CA GLU A 215 -22.31 30.02 -14.13
C GLU A 215 -23.29 31.06 -13.54
N ARG A 216 -24.61 30.78 -13.62
CA ARG A 216 -25.65 31.67 -13.06
C ARG A 216 -25.57 31.78 -11.53
N SER A 217 -25.26 30.68 -10.83
CA SER A 217 -25.07 30.67 -9.38
C SER A 217 -23.90 31.55 -8.94
N LYS A 218 -22.75 31.48 -9.65
CA LYS A 218 -21.58 32.35 -9.38
C LYS A 218 -21.92 33.84 -9.53
N ARG A 219 -22.65 34.22 -10.59
CA ARG A 219 -23.06 35.63 -10.82
C ARG A 219 -23.99 36.19 -9.74
N ARG A 220 -24.83 35.36 -9.10
CA ARG A 220 -25.73 35.81 -8.01
C ARG A 220 -24.99 36.00 -6.68
N ARG A 221 -23.94 35.23 -6.41
CA ARG A 221 -23.14 35.34 -5.18
C ARG A 221 -22.14 36.52 -5.18
N GLY A 222 -21.72 37.02 -6.34
CA GLY A 222 -20.82 38.18 -6.43
C GLY A 222 -21.51 39.55 -6.43
N ARG A 223 -22.82 39.61 -6.21
CA ARG A 223 -23.65 40.83 -6.31
C ARG A 223 -24.36 41.23 -5.01
N GLY A 224 -24.10 40.54 -3.91
CA GLY A 224 -24.60 40.84 -2.56
C GLY A 224 -23.43 40.92 -1.60
#